data_AF-A0A7G9W6F5-F1
#
_entry.id   AF-A0A7G9W6F5-F1
#
_cell.length_a   1.000
_cell.length_b   1.000
_cell.length_c   1.000
_cell.angle_alpha   90.00
_cell.angle_beta   90.00
_cell.angle_gamma   90.00
#
_symmetry.space_group_name_H-M   'P 1'
#
loop_
_entity.id
_entity.type
_entity.pdbx_description
1 polymer ?
#
loop_
_entity_poly.entity_id
_entity_poly.type
_entity_poly.pdbx_seq_one_letter_code
_entity_poly.pdbx_strand_id
1 'polypeptide(L)'
;MKTKISLKGKDLYSKILHNKFITICILFTIFTLLDTIPIILGLWAAKVGMGPYVHLLGRFILHSILVSGVYIFDVLRKSIKSKLLIYTITFILTWGLLLAYLWTNSLFAELHPDAYLDMTRSYLFLYLLLGVVLLISNTSRKIIKNKRKKL
;
A
#
# COMPACT_ATOMS: atom_id res chain seq x y z
N MET A 1 35.38 4.29 5.97
CA MET A 1 34.05 4.12 6.60
C MET A 1 32.91 4.37 5.58
N LYS A 2 32.82 3.58 4.49
CA LYS A 2 32.05 3.92 3.26
C LYS A 2 30.88 2.97 2.91
N THR A 3 30.55 1.98 3.75
CA THR A 3 29.61 0.88 3.42
C THR A 3 28.20 0.99 4.02
N LYS A 4 27.98 1.71 5.12
CA LYS A 4 26.74 1.59 5.93
C LYS A 4 25.44 2.08 5.29
N ILE A 5 25.47 3.06 4.37
CA ILE A 5 24.23 3.77 3.96
C ILE A 5 23.68 3.25 2.62
N SER A 6 24.53 2.72 1.74
CA SER A 6 24.11 2.08 0.48
C SER A 6 23.35 0.76 0.70
N LEU A 7 23.54 0.13 1.87
CA LEU A 7 22.79 -1.05 2.31
C LEU A 7 21.36 -0.66 2.73
N LYS A 8 21.17 0.39 3.53
CA LYS A 8 19.88 0.76 4.16
C LYS A 8 18.65 0.81 3.23
N GLY A 9 18.77 1.30 2.00
CA GLY A 9 17.62 1.42 1.07
C GLY A 9 17.27 0.12 0.33
N LYS A 10 18.28 -0.70 0.00
CA LYS A 10 18.06 -2.08 -0.46
C LYS A 10 17.53 -2.93 0.70
N ASP A 11 18.04 -2.67 1.90
CA ASP A 11 17.72 -3.36 3.15
C ASP A 11 16.30 -3.07 3.64
N LEU A 12 15.79 -1.84 3.51
CA LEU A 12 14.38 -1.52 3.84
C LEU A 12 13.41 -2.20 2.86
N TYR A 13 13.71 -2.10 1.55
CA TYR A 13 12.89 -2.71 0.52
C TYR A 13 12.91 -4.23 0.61
N SER A 14 14.10 -4.81 0.79
CA SER A 14 14.24 -6.24 1.02
C SER A 14 13.63 -6.66 2.34
N LYS A 15 13.74 -5.90 3.44
CA LYS A 15 13.09 -6.23 4.73
C LYS A 15 11.56 -6.22 4.62
N ILE A 16 10.99 -5.21 3.98
CA ILE A 16 9.56 -5.11 3.69
C ILE A 16 9.10 -6.29 2.81
N LEU A 17 9.89 -6.69 1.81
CA LEU A 17 9.61 -7.84 0.94
C LEU A 17 9.93 -9.20 1.57
N HIS A 18 10.86 -9.25 2.53
CA HIS A 18 11.36 -10.49 3.13
C HIS A 18 10.31 -11.11 4.03
N ASN A 19 9.48 -10.29 4.68
CA ASN A 19 8.38 -10.78 5.48
C ASN A 19 7.07 -10.05 5.15
N LYS A 20 6.47 -10.48 4.03
CA LYS A 20 5.26 -9.90 3.43
C LYS A 20 4.12 -9.78 4.44
N PHE A 21 3.93 -10.83 5.24
CA PHE A 21 2.90 -10.88 6.27
C PHE A 21 3.14 -9.81 7.34
N ILE A 22 4.37 -9.68 7.84
CA ILE A 22 4.73 -8.65 8.81
C ILE A 22 4.47 -7.24 8.25
N THR A 23 4.80 -6.99 6.98
CA THR A 23 4.51 -5.71 6.34
C THR A 23 3.01 -5.41 6.31
N ILE A 24 2.18 -6.40 5.94
CA ILE A 24 0.73 -6.26 5.96
C ILE A 24 0.26 -5.93 7.38
N CYS A 25 0.73 -6.67 8.39
CA CYS A 25 0.39 -6.43 9.79
C CYS A 25 0.80 -5.02 10.25
N ILE A 26 2.02 -4.58 9.97
CA ILE A 26 2.50 -3.24 10.36
C ILE A 26 1.64 -2.15 9.73
N LEU A 27 1.39 -2.23 8.41
CA LEU A 27 0.56 -1.24 7.72
C LEU A 27 -0.86 -1.25 8.29
N PHE A 28 -1.44 -2.44 8.43
CA PHE A 28 -2.77 -2.60 9.00
C PHE A 28 -2.88 -2.00 10.40
N THR A 29 -1.91 -2.25 11.28
CA THR A 29 -1.87 -1.67 12.63
C THR A 29 -1.76 -0.15 12.59
N ILE A 30 -0.86 0.41 11.78
CA ILE A 30 -0.68 1.87 11.69
C ILE A 30 -1.96 2.54 11.20
N PHE A 31 -2.58 2.04 10.11
CA PHE A 31 -3.80 2.63 9.58
C PHE A 31 -4.99 2.46 10.53
N THR A 32 -5.08 1.33 11.23
CA THR A 32 -6.12 1.12 12.24
C THR A 32 -5.95 2.10 13.41
N LEU A 33 -4.72 2.37 13.85
CA LEU A 33 -4.44 3.39 14.87
C LEU A 33 -4.79 4.80 14.38
N LEU A 34 -4.42 5.15 13.15
CA LEU A 34 -4.74 6.45 12.57
C LEU A 34 -6.24 6.71 12.46
N ASP A 35 -7.03 5.68 12.16
CA ASP A 35 -8.50 5.81 12.09
C ASP A 35 -9.19 5.72 13.45
N THR A 36 -8.58 5.08 14.46
CA THR A 36 -9.15 5.07 15.81
C THR A 36 -9.00 6.42 16.51
N ILE A 37 -7.97 7.22 16.18
CA ILE A 37 -7.80 8.59 16.71
C ILE A 37 -9.03 9.48 16.45
N PRO A 38 -9.50 9.71 15.20
CA PRO A 38 -10.66 10.57 14.94
C PRO A 38 -11.96 10.01 15.54
N ILE A 39 -12.08 8.69 15.69
CA ILE A 39 -13.23 8.08 16.37
C ILE A 39 -13.20 8.41 17.88
N ILE A 40 -12.04 8.29 18.53
CA ILE A 40 -11.87 8.62 19.96
C ILE A 40 -12.10 10.12 20.21
N LEU A 41 -11.68 10.98 19.29
CA LEU A 41 -11.89 12.42 19.35
C LEU A 41 -13.34 12.85 19.05
N GLY A 42 -14.23 11.89 18.74
CA GLY A 42 -15.63 12.17 18.41
C GLY A 42 -15.83 12.86 17.05
N LEU A 43 -14.79 12.91 16.20
CA LEU A 43 -14.88 13.49 14.87
C LEU A 43 -15.72 12.60 13.95
N TRP A 44 -15.61 11.27 14.11
CA TRP A 44 -16.34 10.27 13.33
C TRP A 44 -17.17 9.36 14.24
N ALA A 45 -18.37 9.00 13.77
CA ALA A 45 -19.24 8.08 14.48
C ALA A 45 -18.60 6.68 14.56
N ALA A 46 -18.59 6.09 15.76
CA ALA A 46 -18.18 4.72 15.94
C ALA A 46 -19.17 3.78 15.24
N LYS A 47 -18.65 2.79 14.52
CA LYS A 47 -19.49 1.73 13.96
C LYS A 47 -20.06 0.87 15.10
N VAL A 48 -21.31 0.44 14.96
CA VAL A 48 -22.04 -0.33 15.99
C VAL A 48 -22.33 -1.74 15.48
N GLY A 49 -22.52 -2.71 16.38
CA GLY A 49 -22.85 -4.09 16.04
C GLY A 49 -21.75 -4.80 15.26
N MET A 50 -22.09 -5.41 14.11
CA MET A 50 -21.15 -6.13 13.25
C MET A 50 -20.27 -5.22 12.38
N GLY A 51 -20.65 -3.94 12.24
CA GLY A 51 -19.99 -2.96 11.35
C GLY A 51 -18.48 -2.78 11.57
N PRO A 52 -17.96 -2.71 12.82
CA PRO A 52 -16.52 -2.60 13.08
C PRO A 52 -15.72 -3.79 12.54
N TYR A 53 -16.21 -5.02 12.73
CA TYR A 53 -15.51 -6.24 12.34
C TYR A 53 -15.41 -6.37 10.82
N VAL A 54 -16.52 -6.13 10.11
CA VAL A 54 -16.54 -6.11 8.64
C VAL A 54 -15.62 -5.03 8.09
N HIS A 55 -15.62 -3.85 8.71
CA HIS A 55 -14.74 -2.74 8.32
C HIS A 55 -13.26 -3.05 8.51
N LEU A 56 -12.89 -3.64 9.65
CA LEU A 56 -11.52 -4.08 9.93
C LEU A 56 -11.07 -5.16 8.94
N LEU A 57 -11.93 -6.14 8.66
CA LEU A 57 -11.63 -7.20 7.70
C LEU A 57 -11.43 -6.64 6.28
N GLY A 58 -12.32 -5.76 5.83
CA GLY A 58 -12.19 -5.10 4.52
C GLY A 58 -10.89 -4.30 4.41
N ARG A 59 -10.48 -3.63 5.49
CA ARG A 59 -9.18 -2.94 5.55
C ARG A 59 -8.00 -3.90 5.48
N PHE A 60 -8.05 -5.00 6.21
CA PHE A 60 -6.98 -6.00 6.17
C PHE A 60 -6.80 -6.54 4.73
N ILE A 61 -7.90 -6.80 4.04
CA ILE A 61 -7.90 -7.25 2.64
C ILE A 61 -7.34 -6.16 1.72
N LEU A 62 -7.74 -4.90 1.89
CA LEU A 62 -7.22 -3.78 1.12
C LEU A 62 -5.68 -3.67 1.25
N HIS A 63 -5.15 -3.75 2.47
CA HIS A 63 -3.70 -3.70 2.71
C HIS A 63 -2.98 -4.92 2.14
N SER A 64 -3.60 -6.10 2.21
CA SER A 64 -3.07 -7.33 1.61
C SER A 64 -2.93 -7.20 0.08
N ILE A 65 -3.94 -6.64 -0.58
CA ILE A 65 -3.91 -6.36 -2.03
C ILE A 65 -2.84 -5.33 -2.36
N LEU A 66 -2.72 -4.26 -1.57
CA LEU A 66 -1.70 -3.22 -1.78
C LEU A 66 -0.28 -3.80 -1.71
N VAL A 67 0.03 -4.58 -0.66
CA VAL A 67 1.34 -5.22 -0.50
C VAL A 67 1.60 -6.25 -1.60
N SER A 68 0.56 -6.99 -2.02
CA SER A 68 0.66 -7.90 -3.17
C SER A 68 0.97 -7.15 -4.47
N GLY A 69 0.42 -5.94 -4.64
CA GLY A 69 0.76 -5.03 -5.74
C GLY A 69 2.24 -4.66 -5.77
N VAL A 70 2.86 -4.38 -4.62
CA VAL A 70 4.32 -4.13 -4.54
C VAL A 70 5.12 -5.32 -5.07
N TYR A 71 4.66 -6.53 -4.80
CA TYR A 71 5.30 -7.74 -5.29
C TYR A 71 5.15 -7.91 -6.80
N ILE A 72 3.92 -7.74 -7.32
CA ILE A 72 3.65 -7.74 -8.77
C ILE A 72 4.54 -6.70 -9.46
N PHE A 73 4.66 -5.51 -8.88
CA PHE A 73 5.56 -4.47 -9.37
C PHE A 73 7.03 -4.92 -9.42
N ASP A 74 7.54 -5.58 -8.38
CA ASP A 74 8.93 -6.08 -8.36
C ASP A 74 9.18 -7.16 -9.41
N VAL A 75 8.22 -8.07 -9.60
CA VAL A 75 8.28 -9.11 -10.63
C VAL A 75 8.25 -8.47 -12.02
N LEU A 76 7.28 -7.61 -12.30
CA LEU A 76 7.12 -6.95 -13.60
C LEU A 76 8.31 -6.05 -13.94
N ARG A 77 8.94 -5.43 -12.94
CA ARG A 77 10.16 -4.62 -13.12
C ARG A 77 11.35 -5.42 -13.66
N LYS A 78 11.41 -6.73 -13.43
CA LYS A 78 12.48 -7.58 -13.97
C LYS A 78 12.26 -7.86 -15.46
N SER A 79 11.02 -7.90 -15.91
CA SER A 79 10.65 -8.25 -17.29
C SER A 79 10.45 -7.04 -18.21
N ILE A 80 9.99 -5.90 -17.66
CA ILE A 80 9.57 -4.73 -18.44
C ILE A 80 10.52 -3.55 -18.19
N LYS A 81 10.97 -2.87 -19.26
CA LYS A 81 11.87 -1.70 -19.15
C LYS A 81 11.15 -0.40 -18.77
N SER A 82 9.90 -0.23 -19.21
CA SER A 82 9.13 1.01 -18.97
C SER A 82 8.54 1.06 -17.57
N LYS A 83 9.00 2.02 -16.76
CA LYS A 83 8.51 2.22 -15.38
C LYS A 83 7.04 2.62 -15.32
N LEU A 84 6.62 3.54 -16.19
CA LEU A 84 5.23 4.01 -16.24
C LEU A 84 4.28 2.84 -16.52
N LEU A 85 4.65 2.00 -17.49
CA LEU A 85 3.84 0.83 -17.87
C LEU A 85 3.68 -0.16 -16.71
N ILE A 86 4.76 -0.43 -15.97
CA ILE A 86 4.69 -1.30 -14.78
C ILE A 86 3.77 -0.72 -13.70
N TYR A 87 3.87 0.58 -13.42
CA TYR A 87 2.98 1.25 -12.47
C TYR A 87 1.52 1.13 -12.91
N THR A 88 1.21 1.42 -14.18
CA THR A 88 -0.15 1.34 -14.71
C THR A 88 -0.70 -0.09 -14.65
N ILE A 89 0.07 -1.10 -15.08
CA ILE A 89 -0.36 -2.50 -15.01
C ILE A 89 -0.61 -2.91 -13.56
N THR A 90 0.33 -2.61 -12.68
CA THR A 90 0.19 -2.98 -11.26
C THR A 90 -1.06 -2.35 -10.69
N PHE A 91 -1.27 -1.05 -10.89
CA PHE A 91 -2.46 -0.34 -10.45
C PHE A 91 -3.75 -0.98 -10.96
N ILE A 92 -3.85 -1.24 -12.27
CA ILE A 92 -5.05 -1.85 -12.88
C ILE A 92 -5.34 -3.22 -12.26
N LEU A 93 -4.31 -4.06 -12.10
CA LEU A 93 -4.48 -5.41 -11.54
C LEU A 93 -4.97 -5.38 -10.09
N THR A 94 -4.32 -4.59 -9.24
CA THR A 94 -4.69 -4.53 -7.82
C THR A 94 -5.99 -3.76 -7.57
N TRP A 95 -6.26 -2.73 -8.37
CA TRP A 95 -7.55 -2.04 -8.32
C TRP A 95 -8.69 -2.94 -8.83
N GLY A 96 -8.47 -3.70 -9.90
CA GLY A 96 -9.42 -4.68 -10.40
C GLY A 96 -9.74 -5.78 -9.37
N LEU A 97 -8.72 -6.30 -8.67
CA LEU A 97 -8.92 -7.25 -7.56
C LEU A 97 -9.75 -6.65 -6.42
N LEU A 98 -9.51 -5.37 -6.11
CA LEU A 98 -10.25 -4.67 -5.08
C LEU A 98 -11.72 -4.45 -5.47
N LEU A 99 -11.99 -4.08 -6.72
CA LEU A 99 -13.35 -4.00 -7.25
C LEU A 99 -14.06 -5.35 -7.25
N ALA A 100 -13.37 -6.42 -7.65
CA ALA A 100 -13.91 -7.77 -7.60
C ALA A 100 -14.28 -8.16 -6.16
N TYR A 101 -13.44 -7.82 -5.17
CA TYR A 101 -13.74 -8.03 -3.76
C TYR A 101 -14.98 -7.25 -3.30
N LEU A 102 -15.11 -5.97 -3.66
CA LEU A 102 -16.29 -5.20 -3.24
C LEU A 102 -17.56 -5.71 -3.92
N TRP A 103 -17.46 -6.08 -5.20
CA TRP A 103 -18.56 -6.67 -5.94
C TRP A 103 -19.03 -7.99 -5.33
N THR A 104 -18.11 -8.89 -4.93
CA THR A 104 -18.52 -10.12 -4.25
C THR A 104 -19.15 -9.84 -2.89
N ASN A 105 -18.67 -8.86 -2.13
CA ASN A 105 -19.33 -8.47 -0.88
C ASN A 105 -20.72 -7.88 -1.09
N SER A 106 -20.99 -7.25 -2.23
CA SER A 106 -22.32 -6.72 -2.57
C SER A 106 -23.39 -7.80 -2.72
N LEU A 107 -22.97 -9.04 -2.94
CA LEU A 107 -23.87 -10.19 -3.00
C LEU A 107 -24.29 -10.67 -1.60
N PHE A 108 -23.52 -10.33 -0.56
CA PHE A 108 -23.74 -10.82 0.81
C PHE A 108 -24.18 -9.72 1.79
N ALA A 109 -23.90 -8.46 1.47
CA ALA A 109 -24.24 -7.33 2.33
C ALA A 109 -24.64 -6.11 1.49
N GLU A 110 -25.61 -5.36 2.00
CA GLU A 110 -26.03 -4.10 1.42
C GLU A 110 -24.91 -3.06 1.63
N LEU A 111 -24.22 -2.69 0.55
CA LEU A 111 -23.21 -1.63 0.58
C LEU A 111 -23.90 -0.26 0.52
N HIS A 112 -23.36 0.70 1.25
CA HIS A 112 -23.74 2.10 1.07
C HIS A 112 -23.42 2.53 -0.37
N PRO A 113 -24.24 3.41 -0.99
CA PRO A 113 -24.07 3.85 -2.39
C PRO A 113 -22.66 4.32 -2.74
N ASP A 114 -21.95 4.92 -1.77
CA ASP A 114 -20.60 5.46 -1.97
C ASP A 114 -19.45 4.48 -1.66
N ALA A 115 -19.73 3.22 -1.32
CA ALA A 115 -18.70 2.27 -0.89
C ALA A 115 -17.59 2.05 -1.94
N TYR A 116 -17.97 2.03 -3.23
CA TYR A 116 -17.01 1.92 -4.34
C TYR A 116 -16.11 3.16 -4.43
N LEU A 117 -16.67 4.35 -4.21
CA LEU A 117 -15.93 5.61 -4.27
C LEU A 117 -14.98 5.74 -3.08
N ASP A 118 -15.44 5.43 -1.88
CA ASP A 118 -14.63 5.51 -0.66
C ASP A 118 -13.45 4.54 -0.69
N MET A 119 -13.70 3.32 -1.13
CA MET A 119 -12.66 2.31 -1.27
C MET A 119 -11.65 2.72 -2.36
N THR A 120 -12.11 3.24 -3.50
CA THR A 120 -11.24 3.70 -4.59
C THR A 120 -10.38 4.88 -4.15
N ARG A 121 -10.94 5.87 -3.45
CA ARG A 121 -10.20 7.02 -2.91
C ARG A 121 -9.13 6.58 -1.92
N SER A 122 -9.49 5.70 -0.99
CA SER A 122 -8.55 5.13 0.00
C SER A 122 -7.42 4.36 -0.67
N TYR A 123 -7.76 3.53 -1.66
CA TYR A 123 -6.79 2.76 -2.41
C TYR A 123 -5.83 3.66 -3.21
N LEU A 124 -6.36 4.65 -3.92
CA LEU A 124 -5.56 5.59 -4.70
C LEU A 124 -4.61 6.38 -3.80
N PHE A 125 -5.08 6.85 -2.65
CA PHE A 125 -4.26 7.53 -1.66
C PHE A 125 -3.09 6.65 -1.19
N LEU A 126 -3.38 5.40 -0.82
CA LEU A 126 -2.36 4.44 -0.39
C LEU A 126 -1.37 4.09 -1.49
N TYR A 127 -1.85 3.93 -2.72
CA TYR A 127 -1.02 3.63 -3.89
C TYR A 127 -0.09 4.81 -4.23
N LEU A 128 -0.59 6.05 -4.14
CA LEU A 128 0.22 7.25 -4.31
C LEU A 128 1.26 7.38 -3.22
N LEU A 129 0.88 7.18 -1.95
CA LEU A 129 1.80 7.24 -0.82
C LEU A 129 2.92 6.23 -0.98
N LEU A 130 2.58 4.99 -1.37
CA LEU A 130 3.55 3.98 -1.75
C LEU A 130 4.46 4.49 -2.87
N GLY A 131 3.91 5.01 -3.97
CA GLY A 131 4.67 5.60 -5.08
C GLY A 131 5.66 6.68 -4.64
N VAL A 132 5.25 7.57 -3.72
CA VAL A 132 6.12 8.61 -3.14
C VAL A 132 7.26 7.97 -2.34
N VAL A 133 6.98 6.99 -1.48
CA VAL A 133 8.02 6.24 -0.75
C VAL A 133 9.02 5.58 -1.72
N LEU A 134 8.53 5.03 -2.83
CA LEU A 134 9.37 4.45 -3.89
C LEU A 134 10.25 5.49 -4.60
N LEU A 135 9.68 6.65 -4.93
CA LEU A 135 10.39 7.74 -5.58
C LEU A 135 11.47 8.33 -4.67
N ILE A 136 11.16 8.62 -3.41
CA ILE A 136 12.13 9.13 -2.43
C ILE A 136 13.27 8.11 -2.28
N SER A 137 12.95 6.82 -2.11
CA SER A 137 13.94 5.75 -2.04
C SER A 137 14.84 5.67 -3.29
N ASN A 138 14.32 5.96 -4.48
CA ASN A 138 15.10 5.98 -5.72
C ASN A 138 15.94 7.27 -5.88
N THR A 139 15.42 8.44 -5.52
CA THR A 139 16.11 9.73 -5.63
C THR A 139 17.30 9.79 -4.68
N SER A 140 17.13 9.34 -3.43
CA SER A 140 18.22 9.23 -2.46
C SER A 140 19.36 8.34 -2.98
N ARG A 141 19.04 7.27 -3.72
CA ARG A 141 20.05 6.41 -4.38
C ARG A 141 20.86 7.15 -5.46
N LYS A 142 20.20 7.97 -6.30
CA LYS A 142 20.84 8.67 -7.42
C LYS A 142 21.83 9.74 -6.92
N ILE A 143 21.44 10.51 -5.90
CA ILE A 143 22.26 11.56 -5.29
C ILE A 143 23.55 10.96 -4.68
N ILE A 144 23.44 9.84 -3.98
CA ILE A 144 24.59 9.17 -3.34
C ILE A 144 25.55 8.58 -4.38
N LYS A 145 25.04 7.98 -5.46
CA LYS A 145 25.90 7.46 -6.56
C LYS A 145 26.69 8.58 -7.24
N ASN A 146 26.07 9.74 -7.47
CA ASN A 146 26.76 10.88 -8.08
C ASN A 146 27.85 11.47 -7.15
N LYS A 147 27.63 11.51 -5.83
CA LYS A 147 28.69 11.90 -4.87
C LYS A 147 29.89 10.95 -4.86
N ARG A 148 29.69 9.64 -5.12
CA ARG A 148 30.79 8.65 -5.17
C ARG A 148 31.59 8.66 -6.46
N LYS A 149 31.05 9.17 -7.57
CA LYS A 149 31.79 9.31 -8.83
C LYS A 149 32.69 10.56 -8.89
N LYS A 150 32.49 11.50 -7.96
CA LYS A 150 33.28 12.74 -7.85
C LYS A 150 34.41 12.65 -6.80
N LEU A 151 34.60 11.49 -6.17
CA LEU A 151 35.63 11.16 -5.17
C LEU A 151 36.48 10.01 -5.70
#